data_AF-A0A1I1TN87-F1
#
_entry.id   AF-A0A1I1TN87-F1
#
_cell.length_a   1.000
_cell.length_b   1.000
_cell.length_c   1.000
_cell.angle_alpha   90.00
_cell.angle_beta   90.00
_cell.angle_gamma   90.00
#
_symmetry.space_group_name_H-M   'P 1'
#
loop_
_entity.id
_entity.type
_entity.pdbx_description
1 polymer ?
#
loop_
_entity_poly.entity_id
_entity_poly.type
_entity_poly.pdbx_seq_one_letter_code
_entity_poly.pdbx_strand_id
1 'polypeptide(L)' 'MSLYSAVKTVANKNNKSIYQIEKDLHLSNGSISKWNKSIPRADALQAVADYLGVTTQYLFILARKENIHE' A
#
# COMPACT_ATOMS: atom_id res chain seq x y z
N MET A 1 10.00 -5.57 5.97
CA MET A 1 8.58 -5.28 5.64
C MET A 1 8.26 -5.60 4.19
N SER A 2 6.98 -5.77 3.85
CA SER A 2 6.49 -5.89 2.46
C SER A 2 5.80 -4.62 2.00
N LEU A 3 5.56 -4.47 0.68
CA LEU A 3 4.75 -3.35 0.15
C LEU A 3 3.34 -3.33 0.76
N TYR A 4 2.74 -4.49 0.99
CA TYR A 4 1.48 -4.61 1.72
C TYR A 4 1.56 -4.02 3.14
N SER A 5 2.63 -4.33 3.89
CA SER A 5 2.84 -3.80 5.23
C SER A 5 2.96 -2.28 5.22
N ALA A 6 3.69 -1.71 4.25
CA ALA A 6 3.81 -0.26 4.08
C ALA A 6 2.45 0.40 3.83
N VAL A 7 1.68 -0.13 2.88
CA VAL A 7 0.32 0.38 2.59
C VAL A 7 -0.57 0.26 3.83
N LYS A 8 -0.53 -0.88 4.54
CA LYS A 8 -1.29 -1.09 5.78
C LYS A 8 -0.93 -0.09 6.87
N THR A 9 0.35 0.22 7.05
CA THR A 9 0.81 1.22 8.02
C THR A 9 0.27 2.61 7.69
N VAL A 10 0.32 3.02 6.42
CA VAL A 10 -0.20 4.32 5.99
C VAL A 10 -1.73 4.37 6.07
N ALA A 11 -2.41 3.29 5.70
CA ALA A 11 -3.86 3.15 5.81
C ALA A 11 -4.32 3.28 7.27
N ASN A 12 -3.65 2.58 8.20
CA ASN A 12 -3.93 2.68 9.63
C ASN A 12 -3.74 4.09 10.17
N LYS A 13 -2.69 4.82 9.74
CA LYS A 13 -2.50 6.23 10.10
C LYS A 13 -3.64 7.14 9.62
N ASN A 14 -4.24 6.80 8.49
CA ASN A 14 -5.40 7.49 7.93
C ASN A 14 -6.75 6.96 8.45
N ASN A 15 -6.77 6.08 9.47
CA ASN A 15 -7.98 5.41 9.97
C ASN A 15 -8.77 4.66 8.87
N LYS A 16 -8.07 4.14 7.86
CA LYS A 16 -8.65 3.37 6.74
C LYS A 16 -8.22 1.92 6.83
N SER A 17 -9.13 1.02 6.49
CA SER A 17 -8.81 -0.41 6.32
C SER A 17 -8.43 -0.70 4.87
N ILE A 18 -7.62 -1.74 4.65
CA ILE A 18 -7.26 -2.19 3.30
C ILE A 18 -8.51 -2.55 2.49
N TYR A 19 -9.48 -3.20 3.13
CA TYR A 19 -10.76 -3.53 2.50
C TYR A 19 -11.51 -2.28 2.01
N GLN A 20 -11.54 -1.21 2.81
CA GLN A 20 -12.18 0.04 2.40
C GLN A 20 -11.48 0.65 1.19
N ILE A 21 -10.16 0.66 1.17
CA ILE A 21 -9.36 1.19 0.05
C ILE A 21 -9.62 0.37 -1.22
N GLU A 22 -9.62 -0.96 -1.12
CA GLU A 22 -9.91 -1.83 -2.26
C GLU A 22 -11.31 -1.56 -2.82
N LYS A 23 -12.31 -1.41 -1.95
CA LYS A 23 -13.69 -1.11 -2.34
C LYS A 23 -13.82 0.27 -2.99
N ASP A 24 -13.23 1.30 -2.40
CA ASP A 24 -13.31 2.68 -2.88
C ASP A 24 -12.57 2.86 -4.22
N LEU A 25 -11.51 2.09 -4.45
CA LEU A 25 -10.72 2.11 -5.69
C LEU A 25 -11.17 1.06 -6.72
N HIS A 26 -12.29 0.37 -6.48
CA HIS A 26 -12.81 -0.70 -7.34
C HIS A 26 -11.77 -1.80 -7.64
N LEU A 27 -10.85 -2.05 -6.71
CA LEU A 27 -9.89 -3.14 -6.78
C LEU A 27 -10.55 -4.44 -6.36
N SER A 28 -10.08 -5.57 -6.90
CA SER A 28 -10.56 -6.88 -6.44
C SER A 28 -10.19 -7.10 -4.97
N ASN A 29 -11.08 -7.72 -4.20
CA ASN A 29 -10.81 -8.06 -2.79
C ASN A 29 -9.50 -8.85 -2.64
N GLY A 30 -8.62 -8.37 -1.76
CA GLY A 30 -7.30 -8.95 -1.53
C GLY A 30 -6.32 -8.72 -2.68
N SER A 31 -6.52 -7.69 -3.50
CA SER A 31 -5.52 -7.27 -4.50
C SER A 31 -4.29 -6.70 -3.81
N ILE A 32 -4.47 -5.83 -2.81
CA ILE A 32 -3.36 -5.16 -2.11
C ILE A 32 -2.57 -6.17 -1.27
N SER A 33 -3.23 -7.18 -0.69
CA SER A 33 -2.53 -8.24 0.06
C SER A 33 -1.61 -9.10 -0.82
N LYS A 34 -1.92 -9.22 -2.11
CA LYS A 34 -1.07 -9.92 -3.09
C LYS A 34 0.15 -9.12 -3.52
N TRP A 35 0.24 -7.83 -3.20
CA TRP A 35 1.37 -6.98 -3.60
C TRP A 35 2.70 -7.36 -2.94
N ASN A 36 2.67 -8.24 -1.94
CA ASN A 36 3.86 -8.86 -1.39
C ASN A 36 4.46 -9.94 -2.32
N LYS A 37 3.63 -10.59 -3.14
CA LYS A 37 4.03 -11.69 -4.04
C LYS A 37 4.04 -11.28 -5.51
N SER A 38 3.23 -10.30 -5.88
CA SER A 38 3.07 -9.81 -7.25
C SER A 38 3.30 -8.31 -7.29
N ILE A 39 4.02 -7.84 -8.31
CA ILE A 39 4.24 -6.41 -8.51
C ILE A 39 2.89 -5.79 -8.91
N PRO A 40 2.38 -4.78 -8.20
CA PRO A 40 1.16 -4.10 -8.60
C PRO A 40 1.37 -3.41 -9.95
N ARG A 41 0.27 -3.24 -10.68
CA ARG A 41 0.29 -2.33 -11.81
C ARG A 41 0.53 -0.90 -11.32
N ALA A 42 1.26 -0.12 -12.11
CA ALA A 42 1.65 1.24 -11.73
C ALA A 42 0.43 2.15 -11.50
N ASP A 43 -0.64 1.97 -12.29
CA ASP A 43 -1.92 2.66 -12.15
C ASP A 43 -2.57 2.40 -10.77
N ALA A 44 -2.66 1.14 -10.35
CA ALA A 44 -3.25 0.75 -9.07
C ALA A 44 -2.41 1.24 -7.89
N LEU A 45 -1.08 1.18 -8.00
CA LEU A 45 -0.18 1.69 -6.97
C LEU A 45 -0.32 3.20 -6.81
N GLN A 46 -0.39 3.94 -7.92
CA GLN A 46 -0.59 5.38 -7.92
C GLN A 46 -1.94 5.75 -7.31
N ALA A 47 -3.02 5.08 -7.70
CA ALA A 47 -4.35 5.32 -7.14
C ALA A 47 -4.41 5.10 -5.62
N VAL A 48 -3.76 4.05 -5.11
CA VAL A 48 -3.66 3.82 -3.65
C VAL A 48 -2.83 4.89 -2.96
N ALA A 49 -1.73 5.32 -3.55
CA ALA A 49 -0.90 6.40 -3.01
C ALA A 49 -1.69 7.73 -2.94
N ASP A 50 -2.39 8.09 -4.02
CA ASP A 50 -3.21 9.29 -4.10
C ASP A 50 -4.37 9.24 -3.09
N TYR A 51 -5.06 8.10 -2.98
CA TYR A 51 -6.14 7.89 -2.00
C TYR A 51 -5.64 8.07 -0.55
N LEU A 52 -4.41 7.63 -0.27
CA LEU A 52 -3.78 7.73 1.04
C LEU A 52 -3.09 9.09 1.28
N GLY A 53 -3.08 9.99 0.31
CA GLY A 53 -2.43 11.29 0.38
C GLY A 53 -0.91 11.23 0.48
N VAL A 54 -0.29 10.17 -0.06
CA VAL A 54 1.17 9.97 -0.05
C VAL A 54 1.69 9.73 -1.47
N THR A 55 3.01 9.71 -1.65
CA THR A 55 3.62 9.34 -2.92
C THR A 55 3.89 7.83 -3.00
N THR A 56 3.89 7.28 -4.21
CA THR A 56 4.29 5.89 -4.46
C THR A 56 5.71 5.61 -3.95
N GLN A 57 6.63 6.58 -4.08
CA GLN A 57 7.99 6.51 -3.53
C GLN A 57 8.01 6.38 -2.01
N TYR A 58 7.12 7.08 -1.30
CA TYR A 58 7.03 6.95 0.16
C TYR A 58 6.65 5.52 0.58
N LEU A 59 5.71 4.90 -0.13
CA LEU A 59 5.34 3.49 0.11
C LEU A 59 6.52 2.54 -0.13
N PHE A 60 7.30 2.76 -1.18
CA PHE A 60 8.51 1.96 -1.45
C PHE A 60 9.59 2.16 -0.40
N ILE A 61 9.83 3.40 0.06
CA ILE A 61 10.77 3.68 1.14
C ILE A 61 10.35 2.93 2.39
N LEU A 62 9.08 3.01 2.80
CA LEU A 62 8.56 2.28 3.96
C LEU A 62 8.72 0.76 3.83
N ALA A 63 8.44 0.21 2.64
CA ALA A 63 8.63 -1.22 2.39
C ALA A 63 10.10 -1.65 2.59
N ARG A 64 11.06 -0.77 2.25
CA ARG A 64 12.50 -1.00 2.42
C ARG A 64 13.02 -0.68 3.83
N LYS A 65 12.45 0.32 4.51
CA LYS A 65 13.02 0.96 5.72
C LYS A 65 13.12 0.03 6.94
N GLU A 66 12.29 -1.00 7.05
CA GLU A 66 12.41 -1.97 8.15
C GLU A 66 13.48 -3.07 7.94
N ASN A 67 14.39 -2.89 6.99
CA ASN A 67 15.68 -3.61 7.00
C ASN A 67 16.80 -2.79 7.66
N ILE A 68 16.49 -1.63 8.25
CA ILE A 68 17.44 -0.76 8.95
C ILE A 68 17.03 -0.70 10.43
N HIS A 69 17.04 -1.86 11.07
CA HIS A 69 17.30 -1.94 12.51
C HIS A 69 18.62 -2.71 12.61
N GLU A 70 19.70 -1.98 12.35
CA GLU A 70 21.06 -2.38 12.70
C GLU A 70 21.41 -1.77 14.06
#